data_AF-K5UPD0-F1
#
_entry.id   AF-K5UPD0-F1
#
_cell.length_a   1.000
_cell.length_b   1.000
_cell.length_c   1.000
_cell.angle_alpha   90.00
_cell.angle_beta   90.00
_cell.angle_gamma   90.00
#
_symmetry.space_group_name_H-M   'P 1'
#
loop_
_entity.id
_entity.type
_entity.pdbx_description
1 polymer ?
#
loop_
_entity_poly.entity_id
_entity_poly.type
_entity_poly.pdbx_seq_one_letter_code
_entity_poly.pdbx_strand_id
1 'polypeptide(L)'
;MDEADALGALANAITLLTENPYDLALHAQHVRLARETGMEDQLEAALDMVTTFWAAGDSIWLPLLDIRMKGSDLDTAKGATSTLALFELAERDYLCKYCIL
;
A
#
# COMPACT_ATOMS: atom_id res chain seq x y z
N MET A 1 11.20 20.43 -0.21
CA MET A 1 10.90 19.99 1.17
C MET A 1 12.16 19.31 1.67
N ASP A 2 12.64 19.67 2.86
CA ASP A 2 13.78 18.95 3.45
C ASP A 2 13.33 17.53 3.84
N GLU A 3 14.25 16.56 3.85
CA GLU A 3 13.97 15.16 4.16
C GLU A 3 13.33 14.99 5.55
N ALA A 4 13.78 15.81 6.51
CA ALA A 4 13.22 15.84 7.86
C ALA A 4 11.74 16.27 7.88
N ASP A 5 11.37 17.25 7.05
CA ASP A 5 9.98 17.70 6.93
C ASP A 5 9.10 16.62 6.29
N ALA A 6 9.64 15.89 5.30
CA ALA A 6 8.96 14.79 4.63
C ALA A 6 8.62 13.65 5.60
N LEU A 7 9.60 13.22 6.39
CA LEU A 7 9.44 12.16 7.40
C LEU A 7 8.51 12.61 8.54
N GLY A 8 8.59 13.88 8.96
CA GLY A 8 7.67 14.44 9.95
C GLY A 8 6.21 14.43 9.46
N ALA A 9 5.98 14.81 8.21
CA ALA A 9 4.64 14.76 7.61
C ALA A 9 4.12 13.32 7.49
N LEU A 10 4.98 12.36 7.10
CA LEU A 10 4.63 10.95 6.98
C LEU A 10 4.23 10.37 8.35
N ALA A 11 5.04 10.59 9.38
CA ALA A 11 4.75 10.12 10.73
C ALA A 11 3.41 10.65 11.25
N ASN A 12 3.14 11.94 11.03
CA ASN A 12 1.87 12.54 11.42
C ASN A 12 0.67 11.91 10.69
N ALA A 13 0.80 11.63 9.39
CA ALA A 13 -0.26 10.95 8.62
C ALA A 13 -0.53 9.53 9.16
N ILE A 14 0.51 8.79 9.54
CA ILE A 14 0.39 7.45 10.14
C ILE A 14 -0.32 7.52 11.51
N THR A 15 0.02 8.51 12.35
CA THR A 15 -0.67 8.73 13.63
C THR A 15 -2.16 8.98 13.42
N LEU A 16 -2.52 9.88 12.50
CA LEU A 16 -3.91 10.18 12.19
C LEU A 16 -4.67 8.98 11.63
N LEU A 17 -4.03 8.15 10.80
CA LEU A 17 -4.60 6.91 10.28
C LEU A 17 -4.78 5.85 11.37
N THR A 18 -3.92 5.81 12.37
CA THR A 18 -4.09 4.90 13.52
C THR A 18 -5.34 5.26 14.31
N GLU A 19 -5.64 6.55 14.42
CA GLU A 19 -6.85 7.05 15.08
C GLU A 19 -8.10 6.95 14.18
N ASN A 20 -7.93 7.10 12.86
CA ASN A 20 -9.00 7.14 11.87
C ASN A 20 -8.73 6.19 10.68
N PRO A 21 -8.71 4.87 10.91
CA PRO A 21 -8.24 3.89 9.91
C PRO A 21 -9.14 3.77 8.67
N TYR A 22 -10.38 4.27 8.75
CA TYR A 22 -11.33 4.27 7.64
C TYR A 22 -11.37 5.62 6.90
N ASP A 23 -10.46 6.55 7.17
CA ASP A 23 -10.41 7.80 6.41
C ASP A 23 -9.63 7.60 5.10
N LEU A 24 -10.36 7.51 3.99
CA LEU A 24 -9.80 7.32 2.66
C LEU A 24 -8.91 8.48 2.21
N ALA A 25 -9.21 9.72 2.63
CA ALA A 25 -8.39 10.88 2.28
C ALA A 25 -7.03 10.83 3.00
N LEU A 26 -7.02 10.36 4.25
CA LEU A 26 -5.77 10.12 4.98
C LEU A 26 -4.94 9.00 4.35
N HIS A 27 -5.56 7.93 3.86
CA HIS A 27 -4.86 6.87 3.11
C HIS A 27 -4.22 7.42 1.82
N ALA A 28 -4.95 8.22 1.05
CA ALA A 28 -4.42 8.85 -0.15
C ALA A 28 -3.26 9.82 0.16
N GLN A 29 -3.35 10.57 1.26
CA GLN A 29 -2.27 11.43 1.75
C GLN A 29 -1.04 10.61 2.16
N HIS A 30 -1.23 9.51 2.89
CA HIS A 30 -0.15 8.63 3.32
C HIS A 30 0.62 8.06 2.12
N VAL A 31 -0.09 7.52 1.11
CA VAL A 31 0.54 7.02 -0.12
C VAL A 31 1.31 8.11 -0.86
N ARG A 32 0.75 9.34 -0.94
CA ARG A 32 1.45 10.46 -1.59
C ARG A 32 2.75 10.80 -0.86
N LEU A 33 2.70 10.95 0.46
CA LEU A 33 3.88 11.27 1.27
C LEU A 33 4.94 10.16 1.18
N ALA A 34 4.53 8.89 1.23
CA ALA A 34 5.44 7.76 1.07
C ALA A 34 6.10 7.69 -0.31
N ARG A 35 5.41 8.12 -1.39
CA ARG A 35 6.04 8.26 -2.71
C ARG A 35 7.08 9.38 -2.75
N GLU A 36 6.82 10.47 -2.04
CA GLU A 36 7.71 11.64 -2.00
C GLU A 36 9.02 11.37 -1.24
N THR A 37 9.05 10.41 -0.30
CA THR A 37 10.29 10.02 0.39
C THR A 37 11.25 9.24 -0.51
N GLY A 38 10.74 8.59 -1.56
CA GLY A 38 11.53 7.69 -2.41
C GLY A 38 11.98 6.40 -1.71
N MET A 39 11.47 6.13 -0.50
CA MET A 39 11.78 4.94 0.28
C MET A 39 10.77 3.83 -0.03
N GLU A 40 11.23 2.77 -0.70
CA GLU A 40 10.35 1.69 -1.20
C GLU A 40 9.61 0.95 -0.06
N ASP A 41 10.24 0.77 1.10
CA ASP A 41 9.64 0.18 2.29
C ASP A 41 8.49 1.02 2.85
N GLN A 42 8.63 2.35 2.83
CA GLN A 42 7.57 3.27 3.25
C GLN A 42 6.40 3.25 2.26
N LEU A 43 6.72 3.15 0.96
CA LEU A 43 5.70 3.01 -0.08
C LEU A 43 4.95 1.68 0.04
N GLU A 44 5.65 0.55 0.21
CA GLU A 44 5.04 -0.77 0.41
C GLU A 44 4.08 -0.73 1.60
N ALA A 45 4.54 -0.22 2.76
CA ALA A 45 3.73 -0.12 3.97
C ALA A 45 2.48 0.76 3.77
N ALA A 46 2.60 1.87 3.04
CA ALA A 46 1.46 2.73 2.76
C ALA A 46 0.42 2.03 1.88
N LEU A 47 0.85 1.33 0.83
CA LEU A 47 -0.02 0.60 -0.08
C LEU A 47 -0.71 -0.59 0.62
N ASP A 48 0.04 -1.36 1.41
CA ASP A 48 -0.49 -2.44 2.24
C ASP A 48 -1.56 -1.93 3.21
N MET A 49 -1.32 -0.78 3.83
CA MET A 49 -2.28 -0.21 4.77
C MET A 49 -3.60 0.17 4.06
N VAL A 50 -3.55 0.75 2.86
CA VAL A 50 -4.78 1.04 2.09
C VAL A 50 -5.56 -0.25 1.83
N THR A 51 -4.89 -1.27 1.26
CA THR A 51 -5.53 -2.53 0.86
C THR A 51 -6.05 -3.37 2.04
N THR A 52 -5.56 -3.08 3.26
CA THR A 52 -6.08 -3.69 4.49
C THR A 52 -7.48 -3.17 4.86
N PHE A 53 -7.79 -1.91 4.57
CA PHE A 53 -9.05 -1.27 4.95
C PHE A 53 -10.02 -1.03 3.79
N TRP A 54 -9.48 -0.89 2.58
CA TRP A 54 -10.23 -0.49 1.39
C TRP A 54 -9.89 -1.39 0.22
N ALA A 55 -10.91 -1.74 -0.56
CA ALA A 55 -10.66 -2.28 -1.88
C ALA A 55 -9.99 -1.20 -2.73
N ALA A 56 -8.92 -1.56 -3.42
CA ALA A 56 -8.15 -0.63 -4.21
C ALA A 56 -8.11 -0.98 -5.70
N GLY A 57 -7.76 0.00 -6.53
CA GLY A 57 -7.54 -0.18 -7.97
C GLY A 57 -6.07 -0.19 -8.35
N ASP A 58 -5.81 -0.06 -9.66
CA ASP A 58 -4.47 -0.15 -10.28
C ASP A 58 -3.42 0.77 -9.64
N SER A 59 -3.82 1.96 -9.21
CA SER A 59 -2.91 2.94 -8.62
C SER A 59 -2.27 2.48 -7.30
N ILE A 60 -2.87 1.47 -6.66
CA ILE A 60 -2.41 0.86 -5.43
C ILE A 60 -1.90 -0.57 -5.68
N TRP A 61 -2.69 -1.40 -6.38
CA TRP A 61 -2.33 -2.82 -6.58
C TRP A 61 -1.11 -3.02 -7.46
N LEU A 62 -1.00 -2.31 -8.60
CA LEU A 62 0.14 -2.50 -9.50
C LEU A 62 1.50 -2.18 -8.86
N PRO A 63 1.69 -1.03 -8.18
CA PRO A 63 2.96 -0.75 -7.52
C PRO A 63 3.24 -1.73 -6.36
N LEU A 64 2.23 -2.14 -5.59
CA LEU A 64 2.41 -3.07 -4.48
C LEU A 64 2.84 -4.46 -4.98
N LEU A 65 2.18 -4.96 -6.02
CA LEU A 65 2.54 -6.23 -6.66
C LEU A 65 3.95 -6.20 -7.25
N ASP A 66 4.34 -5.10 -7.90
CA ASP A 66 5.69 -4.94 -8.47
C ASP A 66 6.78 -4.96 -7.37
N ILE A 67 6.59 -4.19 -6.29
CA ILE A 67 7.48 -4.21 -5.12
C ILE A 67 7.58 -5.64 -4.56
N ARG A 68 6.44 -6.30 -4.36
CA ARG A 68 6.41 -7.64 -3.77
C ARG A 68 7.06 -8.69 -4.64
N MET A 69 6.87 -8.62 -5.95
CA MET A 69 7.48 -9.54 -6.91
C MET A 69 9.01 -9.36 -6.96
N LYS A 70 9.51 -8.13 -6.85
CA LYS A 70 10.95 -7.85 -6.77
C LYS A 70 11.57 -8.30 -5.46
N GLY A 71 10.84 -8.17 -4.35
CA GLY A 71 11.32 -8.53 -3.01
C GLY A 71 11.18 -10.02 -2.66
N SER A 72 10.39 -10.79 -3.42
CA SER A 72 10.10 -12.20 -3.11
C SER A 72 10.97 -13.17 -3.91
N ASP A 73 11.43 -14.23 -3.25
CA ASP A 73 12.11 -15.35 -3.91
C ASP A 73 11.07 -16.33 -4.49
N LEU A 74 10.70 -16.10 -5.76
CA LEU A 74 9.67 -16.85 -6.49
C LEU A 74 10.08 -18.30 -6.81
N ASP A 75 11.37 -18.66 -6.67
CA ASP A 75 11.84 -20.03 -6.85
C ASP A 75 11.54 -20.91 -5.63
N THR A 76 11.10 -20.29 -4.52
CA THR A 76 10.66 -20.99 -3.32
C THR A 76 9.14 -21.11 -3.26
N ALA A 77 8.65 -22.25 -2.76
CA ALA A 77 7.22 -22.44 -2.53
C ALA A 77 6.64 -21.34 -1.63
N LYS A 78 7.39 -20.88 -0.62
CA LYS A 78 6.95 -19.83 0.30
C LYS A 78 6.80 -18.48 -0.44
N GLY A 79 7.79 -18.08 -1.23
CA GLY A 79 7.72 -16.84 -2.02
C GLY A 79 6.55 -16.89 -2.99
N ALA A 80 6.46 -17.95 -3.81
CA ALA A 80 5.38 -18.14 -4.77
C ALA A 80 3.98 -18.12 -4.13
N THR A 81 3.76 -18.83 -3.03
CA THR A 81 2.46 -18.82 -2.32
C THR A 81 2.12 -17.45 -1.75
N SER A 82 3.11 -16.73 -1.20
CA SER A 82 2.86 -15.40 -0.64
C SER A 82 2.50 -14.37 -1.72
N THR A 83 3.17 -14.43 -2.88
CA THR A 83 2.87 -13.58 -4.03
C THR A 83 1.50 -13.94 -4.61
N LEU A 84 1.19 -15.23 -4.76
CA LEU A 84 -0.12 -15.67 -5.25
C LEU A 84 -1.27 -15.17 -4.37
N ALA A 85 -1.13 -15.27 -3.04
CA ALA A 85 -2.15 -14.77 -2.11
C ALA A 85 -2.40 -13.25 -2.27
N LEU A 86 -1.37 -12.49 -2.63
CA LEU A 86 -1.49 -11.06 -2.91
C LEU A 86 -2.25 -10.79 -4.22
N PHE A 87 -1.96 -11.57 -5.27
CA PHE A 87 -2.73 -11.49 -6.53
C PHE A 87 -4.20 -11.86 -6.31
N GLU A 88 -4.48 -12.91 -5.55
CA GLU A 88 -5.86 -13.30 -5.22
C GLU A 88 -6.60 -12.19 -4.45
N LEU A 89 -5.91 -11.49 -3.55
CA LEU A 89 -6.47 -10.34 -2.84
C LEU A 89 -6.79 -9.20 -3.81
N ALA A 90 -5.86 -8.86 -4.71
CA ALA A 90 -6.08 -7.83 -5.73
C ALA A 90 -7.25 -8.17 -6.66
N GLU A 91 -7.36 -9.42 -7.12
CA GLU A 91 -8.46 -9.88 -7.96
C GLU A 91 -9.82 -9.73 -7.27
N ARG A 92 -9.90 -10.01 -5.96
CA ARG A 92 -11.15 -9.81 -5.21
C ARG A 92 -11.56 -8.34 -5.15
N ASP A 93 -10.59 -7.44 -5.00
CA ASP A 93 -10.86 -6.00 -5.00
C ASP A 93 -11.40 -5.56 -6.36
N TYR A 94 -10.77 -5.98 -7.46
CA TYR A 94 -11.23 -5.71 -8.83
C TYR A 94 -12.63 -6.27 -9.11
N LEU A 95 -12.97 -7.41 -8.52
CA LEU A 95 -14.26 -8.06 -8.69
C LEU A 95 -15.34 -7.53 -7.75
N CYS A 96 -15.00 -6.67 -6.78
CA CYS A 96 -15.97 -6.12 -5.85
C CYS A 96 -16.83 -5.01 -6.52
N LYS A 97 -17.95 -5.41 -7.13
CA LYS A 97 -18.92 -4.51 -7.82
C LYS A 97 -19.51 -3.36 -6.99
N TYR A 98 -19.39 -3.39 -5.67
CA TYR A 98 -19.92 -2.37 -4.75
C TYR A 98 -18.85 -1.69 -3.90
N CYS A 99 -17.59 -2.05 -4.08
CA CYS A 99 -16.50 -1.38 -3.41
C CYS A 99 -16.13 -0.15 -4.26
N ILE A 100 -16.38 1.03 -3.73
CA ILE A 100 -16.24 2.31 -4.44
C ILE A 100 -14.75 2.66 -4.52
N LEU A 101 -14.14 2.39 -5.69
CA LEU A 101 -13.16 3.22 -6.41
C LEU A 101 -12.82 2.58 -7.76
#